data_AF-A0A7S1DYF5-F1
#
_entry.id   AF-A0A7S1DYF5-F1
#
_cell.length_a   1.000
_cell.length_b   1.000
_cell.length_c   1.000
_cell.angle_alpha   90.00
_cell.angle_beta   90.00
_cell.angle_gamma   90.00
#
_symmetry.space_group_name_H-M   'P 1'
#
loop_
_entity.id
_entity.type
_entity.pdbx_description
1 polymer ?
#
loop_
_entity_poly.entity_id
_entity_poly.type
_entity_poly.pdbx_seq_one_letter_code
_entity_poly.pdbx_strand_id
1 'polypeptide(L)'
;VRTIESLYWFGVRLLKKDVNPEAKDLYVRQWDPYRLSHEAGGHEKLPTAVEALTAVLDWSNATSGGGESVIEGHTQLIIVPGYRFALCDYLFTNTHQPRSTLLMLVAALLGGKDRLFALYDHALAGGYRFLSYGDSNFLQCHPEAKLPC
;
A
#
# COMPACT_ATOMS: atom_id res chain seq x y z
N VAL A 1 -0.78 5.51 3.60
CA VAL A 1 -0.34 4.53 2.57
C VAL A 1 -0.65 3.09 2.96
N ARG A 2 0.04 2.49 3.95
CA ARG A 2 -0.19 1.06 4.27
C ARG A 2 -1.64 0.74 4.63
N THR A 3 -2.32 1.62 5.36
CA THR A 3 -3.75 1.47 5.68
C THR A 3 -4.62 1.40 4.43
N ILE A 4 -4.49 2.38 3.52
CA ILE A 4 -5.29 2.42 2.29
C ILE A 4 -4.98 1.22 1.38
N GLU A 5 -3.71 0.90 1.16
CA GLU A 5 -3.32 -0.26 0.35
C GLU A 5 -3.77 -1.60 0.97
N SER A 6 -3.89 -1.66 2.30
CA SER A 6 -4.43 -2.85 2.97
C SER A 6 -5.91 -3.08 2.65
N LEU A 7 -6.69 -2.03 2.39
CA LEU A 7 -8.09 -2.19 1.94
C LEU A 7 -8.13 -2.91 0.59
N TYR A 8 -7.30 -2.52 -0.36
CA TYR A 8 -7.18 -3.20 -1.64
C TYR A 8 -6.81 -4.68 -1.46
N TRP A 9 -5.73 -4.97 -0.72
CA TRP A 9 -5.27 -6.35 -0.55
C TRP A 9 -6.24 -7.22 0.25
N PHE A 10 -6.98 -6.64 1.20
CA PHE A 10 -8.04 -7.36 1.88
C PHE A 10 -9.19 -7.70 0.92
N GLY A 11 -9.60 -6.77 0.06
CA GLY A 11 -10.56 -7.02 -1.02
C GLY A 11 -10.13 -8.14 -1.96
N VAL A 12 -8.86 -8.14 -2.40
CA VAL A 12 -8.29 -9.23 -3.20
C VAL A 12 -8.38 -10.58 -2.47
N ARG A 13 -8.12 -10.61 -1.17
CA ARG A 13 -8.24 -11.84 -0.36
C ARG A 13 -9.68 -12.31 -0.23
N LEU A 14 -10.64 -11.41 -0.04
CA LEU A 14 -12.06 -11.74 -0.03
C LEU A 14 -12.48 -12.39 -1.35
N LEU A 15 -12.13 -11.77 -2.48
CA LEU A 15 -12.44 -12.27 -3.82
C LEU A 15 -11.78 -13.64 -4.11
N LYS A 16 -10.58 -13.88 -3.58
CA LYS A 16 -9.87 -15.16 -3.68
C LYS A 16 -10.28 -16.19 -2.62
N LYS A 17 -11.25 -15.87 -1.74
CA LYS A 17 -11.66 -16.72 -0.60
C LYS A 17 -10.49 -17.10 0.32
N ASP A 18 -9.51 -16.21 0.47
CA ASP A 18 -8.33 -16.33 1.34
C ASP A 18 -8.54 -15.59 2.69
N VAL A 19 -9.79 -15.54 3.15
CA VAL A 19 -10.21 -14.98 4.44
C VAL A 19 -11.04 -16.03 5.15
N ASN A 20 -10.85 -16.17 6.47
CA ASN A 20 -11.72 -17.03 7.28
C ASN A 20 -13.16 -16.50 7.18
N PRO A 21 -14.17 -17.32 6.80
CA PRO A 21 -15.57 -16.89 6.74
C PRO A 21 -16.11 -16.30 8.05
N GLU A 22 -15.52 -16.65 9.19
CA GLU A 22 -15.89 -16.13 10.51
C GLU A 22 -15.08 -14.88 10.92
N ALA A 23 -14.18 -14.39 10.07
CA ALA A 23 -13.38 -13.21 10.36
C ALA A 23 -14.27 -11.97 10.51
N LYS A 24 -14.15 -11.29 11.66
CA LYS A 24 -14.86 -10.04 11.96
C LYS A 24 -14.00 -8.80 11.72
N ASP A 25 -12.69 -8.99 11.61
CA ASP A 25 -11.73 -7.91 11.47
C ASP A 25 -10.93 -8.07 10.17
N LEU A 26 -10.56 -6.94 9.56
CA LEU A 26 -9.63 -6.90 8.45
C LEU A 26 -8.25 -7.35 8.92
N TYR A 27 -7.65 -8.27 8.18
CA TYR A 27 -6.26 -8.64 8.42
C TYR A 27 -5.51 -8.84 7.10
N VAL A 28 -4.37 -8.15 6.94
CA VAL A 28 -3.45 -8.31 5.80
C VAL A 28 -2.09 -8.74 6.32
N ARG A 29 -1.61 -9.89 5.84
CA ARG A 29 -0.30 -10.45 6.19
C ARG A 29 0.80 -9.67 5.50
N GLN A 30 2.00 -9.76 6.06
CA GLN A 30 3.15 -9.00 5.60
C GLN A 30 3.42 -9.10 4.09
N TRP A 31 3.41 -10.32 3.55
CA TRP A 31 3.79 -10.62 2.17
C TRP A 31 2.61 -10.92 1.23
N ASP A 32 1.38 -10.66 1.67
CA ASP A 32 0.16 -10.91 0.86
C ASP A 32 0.24 -10.31 -0.55
N PRO A 33 0.73 -9.06 -0.78
CA PRO A 33 0.82 -8.49 -2.11
C PRO A 33 1.60 -9.34 -3.11
N TYR A 34 2.78 -9.80 -2.69
CA TYR A 34 3.71 -10.52 -3.55
C TYR A 34 3.21 -11.94 -3.79
N ARG A 35 2.71 -12.59 -2.73
CA ARG A 35 2.12 -13.93 -2.81
C ARG A 35 0.90 -13.93 -3.72
N LEU A 36 -0.06 -13.04 -3.50
CA LEU A 36 -1.32 -13.00 -4.24
C LEU A 36 -1.13 -12.57 -5.70
N SER A 37 -0.18 -11.67 -5.97
CA SER A 37 0.22 -11.31 -7.35
C SER A 37 0.84 -12.51 -8.07
N HIS A 38 1.72 -13.25 -7.38
CA HIS A 38 2.34 -14.46 -7.93
C HIS A 38 1.30 -15.56 -8.20
N GLU A 39 0.39 -15.81 -7.24
CA GLU A 39 -0.72 -16.78 -7.39
C GLU A 39 -1.70 -16.38 -8.50
N ALA A 40 -1.94 -15.08 -8.72
CA ALA A 40 -2.73 -14.60 -9.85
C ALA A 40 -2.02 -14.77 -11.20
N GLY A 41 -0.69 -14.97 -11.18
CA GLY A 41 0.14 -15.09 -12.38
C GLY A 41 0.43 -13.75 -13.04
N GLY A 42 0.56 -12.67 -12.24
CA GLY A 42 0.85 -11.32 -12.68
C GLY A 42 -0.08 -10.26 -12.08
N HIS A 43 0.32 -8.98 -12.15
CA HIS A 43 -0.49 -7.86 -11.63
C HIS A 43 -1.69 -7.56 -12.54
N GLU A 44 -1.57 -7.84 -13.82
CA GLU A 44 -2.59 -7.66 -14.86
C GLU A 44 -3.80 -8.61 -14.71
N LYS A 45 -3.68 -9.64 -13.86
CA LYS A 45 -4.76 -10.59 -13.54
C LYS A 45 -5.37 -10.34 -12.16
N LEU A 46 -4.92 -9.32 -11.45
CA LEU A 46 -5.50 -8.95 -10.17
C LEU A 46 -6.81 -8.19 -10.39
N PRO A 47 -7.75 -8.26 -9.43
CA PRO A 47 -8.92 -7.39 -9.42
C PRO A 47 -8.52 -5.91 -9.48
N THR A 48 -9.35 -5.12 -10.13
CA THR A 48 -9.28 -3.66 -10.12
C THR A 48 -9.46 -3.12 -8.69
N ALA A 49 -9.04 -1.88 -8.47
CA ALA A 49 -9.25 -1.19 -7.20
C ALA A 49 -10.74 -1.13 -6.80
N VAL A 50 -11.62 -0.91 -7.79
CA VAL A 50 -13.07 -0.83 -7.56
C VAL A 50 -13.61 -2.19 -7.12
N GLU A 51 -13.29 -3.28 -7.83
CA GLU A 51 -13.75 -4.63 -7.48
C GLU A 51 -13.30 -5.03 -6.07
N ALA A 52 -12.03 -4.75 -5.73
CA ALA A 52 -11.51 -5.03 -4.40
C ALA A 52 -12.24 -4.22 -3.31
N LEU A 53 -12.44 -2.92 -3.50
CA LEU A 53 -13.14 -2.07 -2.54
C LEU A 53 -14.63 -2.44 -2.40
N THR A 54 -15.29 -2.82 -3.50
CA THR A 54 -16.66 -3.35 -3.47
C THR A 54 -16.74 -4.61 -2.62
N ALA A 55 -15.80 -5.54 -2.78
CA ALA A 55 -15.75 -6.75 -1.94
C ALA A 55 -15.58 -6.41 -0.45
N VAL A 56 -14.78 -5.40 -0.12
CA VAL A 56 -14.63 -4.93 1.28
C VAL A 56 -15.92 -4.33 1.81
N LEU A 57 -16.62 -3.52 1.01
CA LEU A 57 -17.92 -2.93 1.38
C LEU A 57 -18.98 -4.02 1.61
N ASP A 58 -19.08 -4.99 0.71
CA ASP A 58 -20.03 -6.11 0.84
C ASP A 58 -19.74 -6.94 2.09
N TRP A 59 -18.47 -7.24 2.37
CA TRP A 59 -18.05 -7.92 3.59
C TRP A 59 -18.43 -7.11 4.84
N SER A 60 -18.16 -5.81 4.86
CA SER A 60 -18.46 -4.93 5.99
C SER A 60 -19.96 -4.80 6.26
N ASN A 61 -20.77 -4.76 5.21
CA ASN A 61 -22.23 -4.75 5.33
C ASN A 61 -22.77 -6.09 5.87
N ALA A 62 -22.15 -7.21 5.49
CA ALA A 62 -22.54 -8.53 5.98
C ALA A 62 -22.14 -8.76 7.44
N THR A 63 -21.01 -8.21 7.91
CA THR A 63 -20.50 -8.41 9.27
C THR A 63 -21.06 -7.43 10.30
N SER A 64 -21.48 -6.23 9.88
CA SER A 64 -22.00 -5.17 10.77
C SER A 64 -23.39 -5.46 11.35
N GLY A 65 -24.12 -6.47 10.86
CA GLY A 65 -25.40 -6.90 11.44
C GLY A 65 -26.49 -5.82 11.43
N GLY A 66 -26.42 -4.84 10.52
CA GLY A 66 -27.35 -3.72 10.40
C GLY A 66 -26.99 -2.50 11.26
N GLY A 67 -25.84 -2.50 11.92
CA GLY A 67 -25.26 -1.33 12.60
C GLY A 67 -24.43 -0.43 11.67
N GLU A 68 -23.74 0.55 12.25
CA GLU A 68 -22.79 1.38 11.50
C GLU A 68 -21.65 0.51 10.95
N SER A 69 -21.39 0.62 9.65
CA SER A 69 -20.37 -0.17 8.94
C SER A 69 -18.97 0.37 9.24
N VAL A 70 -18.40 -0.03 10.38
CA VAL A 70 -17.01 0.27 10.76
C VAL A 70 -16.11 -0.88 10.32
N ILE A 71 -15.04 -0.56 9.58
CA ILE A 71 -13.98 -1.52 9.22
C ILE A 71 -12.82 -1.35 10.20
N GLU A 72 -12.70 -2.31 11.11
CA GLU A 72 -11.56 -2.42 12.02
C GLU A 72 -10.63 -3.55 11.61
N GLY A 73 -9.36 -3.46 12.00
CA GLY A 73 -8.40 -4.50 11.68
C GLY A 73 -6.94 -4.16 11.91
N HIS A 74 -6.10 -5.09 11.48
CA HIS A 74 -4.66 -5.01 11.62
C HIS A 74 -3.95 -5.30 10.30
N THR A 75 -2.80 -4.67 10.09
CA THR A 75 -2.01 -4.91 8.89
C THR A 75 -0.55 -5.06 9.24
N GLN A 76 0.08 -6.09 8.66
CA GLN A 76 1.53 -6.27 8.67
C GLN A 76 2.16 -5.92 7.32
N LEU A 77 1.35 -5.40 6.37
CA LEU A 77 1.72 -5.11 4.99
C LEU A 77 3.11 -4.46 4.87
N ILE A 78 4.00 -5.10 4.12
CA ILE A 78 5.29 -4.53 3.74
C ILE A 78 5.25 -4.05 2.28
N ILE A 79 5.74 -2.83 2.08
CA ILE A 79 5.86 -2.21 0.76
C ILE A 79 7.36 -2.02 0.50
N VAL A 80 7.87 -2.72 -0.50
CA VAL A 80 9.28 -2.68 -0.91
C VAL A 80 9.38 -2.47 -2.42
N PRO A 81 10.55 -2.08 -2.97
CA PRO A 81 10.71 -1.90 -4.40
C PRO A 81 10.19 -3.08 -5.22
N GLY A 82 9.43 -2.78 -6.28
CA GLY A 82 8.69 -3.78 -7.07
C GLY A 82 7.20 -3.86 -6.75
N TYR A 83 6.75 -3.29 -5.62
CA TYR A 83 5.32 -3.18 -5.29
C TYR A 83 4.52 -2.38 -6.35
N ARG A 84 3.24 -2.74 -6.52
CA ARG A 84 2.28 -2.00 -7.36
C ARG A 84 1.17 -1.38 -6.50
N PHE A 85 1.12 -0.06 -6.46
CA PHE A 85 0.14 0.70 -5.70
C PHE A 85 -1.20 0.71 -6.42
N ALA A 86 -2.23 0.21 -5.76
CA ALA A 86 -3.58 0.21 -6.29
C ALA A 86 -4.28 1.55 -6.03
N LEU A 87 -4.13 2.11 -4.83
CA LEU A 87 -4.95 3.23 -4.35
C LEU A 87 -4.16 4.51 -4.12
N CYS A 88 -2.88 4.42 -3.76
CA CYS A 88 -2.05 5.59 -3.49
C CYS A 88 -1.52 6.20 -4.78
N ASP A 89 -1.88 7.47 -5.04
CA ASP A 89 -1.33 8.26 -6.15
C ASP A 89 -0.27 9.28 -5.70
N TYR A 90 -0.43 9.81 -4.50
CA TYR A 90 0.46 10.82 -3.92
C TYR A 90 0.78 10.49 -2.46
N LEU A 91 1.98 10.87 -2.03
CA LEU A 91 2.45 10.70 -0.66
C LEU A 91 3.07 11.99 -0.13
N PHE A 92 2.55 12.46 1.01
CA PHE A 92 3.24 13.42 1.86
C PHE A 92 4.03 12.69 2.93
N THR A 93 5.34 12.90 3.02
CA THR A 93 6.19 12.21 4.01
C THR A 93 7.49 12.94 4.30
N ASN A 94 8.01 12.79 5.50
CA ASN A 94 9.34 13.27 5.89
C ASN A 94 10.46 12.52 5.13
N THR A 95 11.69 13.04 5.23
CA THR A 95 12.89 12.32 4.76
C THR A 95 13.38 11.34 5.83
N HIS A 96 13.54 10.07 5.49
CA HIS A 96 13.77 8.99 6.46
C HIS A 96 15.25 8.62 6.60
N GLN A 97 15.60 7.94 7.70
CA GLN A 97 16.96 7.40 7.86
C GLN A 97 17.25 6.30 6.82
N PRO A 98 18.52 6.19 6.37
CA PRO A 98 18.99 5.04 5.61
C PRO A 98 18.68 3.71 6.32
N ARG A 99 18.42 2.66 5.54
CA ARG A 99 18.13 1.30 6.04
C ARG A 99 16.86 1.18 6.90
N SER A 100 15.85 2.00 6.63
CA SER A 100 14.52 1.89 7.25
C SER A 100 13.48 1.27 6.29
N THR A 101 12.46 0.61 6.84
CA THR A 101 11.34 0.09 6.04
C THR A 101 10.50 1.20 5.40
N LEU A 102 10.43 2.37 6.04
CA LEU A 102 9.82 3.56 5.45
C LEU A 102 10.57 4.03 4.20
N LEU A 103 11.90 3.96 4.21
CA LEU A 103 12.70 4.26 3.02
C LEU A 103 12.40 3.28 1.87
N MET A 104 12.19 1.99 2.18
CA MET A 104 11.80 1.00 1.17
C MET A 104 10.42 1.31 0.56
N LEU A 105 9.47 1.79 1.36
CA LEU A 105 8.16 2.24 0.86
C LEU A 105 8.31 3.43 -0.09
N VAL A 106 9.12 4.44 0.28
CA VAL A 106 9.37 5.60 -0.58
C VAL A 106 10.08 5.18 -1.86
N ALA A 107 11.08 4.29 -1.79
CA ALA A 107 11.74 3.73 -2.96
C ALA A 107 10.75 3.00 -3.89
N ALA A 108 9.82 2.24 -3.32
CA ALA A 108 8.77 1.56 -4.09
C ALA A 108 7.87 2.56 -4.81
N LEU A 109 7.41 3.60 -4.09
CA LEU A 109 6.56 4.65 -4.65
C LEU A 109 7.24 5.39 -5.81
N LEU A 110 8.53 5.67 -5.67
CA LEU A 110 9.33 6.36 -6.69
C LEU A 110 9.76 5.45 -7.85
N GLY A 111 9.43 4.17 -7.84
CA GLY A 111 9.81 3.22 -8.90
C GLY A 111 11.26 2.75 -8.85
N GLY A 112 11.98 2.97 -7.74
CA GLY A 112 13.31 2.42 -7.55
C GLY A 112 14.29 3.33 -6.80
N LYS A 113 15.52 2.84 -6.68
CA LYS A 113 16.60 3.49 -5.92
C LYS A 113 17.11 4.78 -6.57
N ASP A 114 17.12 4.86 -7.90
CA ASP A 114 17.80 5.96 -8.61
C ASP A 114 17.07 7.29 -8.37
N ARG A 115 15.73 7.29 -8.44
CA ARG A 115 14.89 8.45 -8.09
C ARG A 115 14.94 8.77 -6.60
N LEU A 116 15.03 7.75 -5.75
CA LEU A 116 15.22 7.96 -4.32
C LEU A 116 16.55 8.68 -4.02
N PHE A 117 17.64 8.27 -4.66
CA PHE A 117 18.94 8.92 -4.47
C PHE A 117 18.94 10.34 -5.01
N ALA A 118 18.35 10.58 -6.18
CA ALA A 118 18.18 11.94 -6.70
C ALA A 118 17.40 12.86 -5.74
N LEU A 119 16.35 12.33 -5.08
CA LEU A 119 15.60 13.06 -4.04
C LEU A 119 16.50 13.43 -2.86
N TYR A 120 17.31 12.48 -2.37
CA TYR A 120 18.20 12.70 -1.23
C TYR A 120 19.34 13.66 -1.57
N ASP A 121 19.93 13.55 -2.75
CA ASP A 121 20.98 14.46 -3.23
C ASP A 121 20.44 15.90 -3.33
N HIS A 122 19.22 16.07 -3.85
CA HIS A 122 18.54 17.36 -3.88
C HIS A 122 18.32 17.93 -2.47
N ALA A 123 17.82 17.10 -1.54
CA ALA A 123 17.56 17.53 -0.16
C ALA A 123 18.85 17.90 0.58
N LEU A 124 19.94 17.16 0.38
CA LEU A 124 21.25 17.46 0.97
C LEU A 124 21.84 18.75 0.39
N ALA A 125 21.84 18.90 -0.93
CA ALA A 125 22.34 20.11 -1.59
C ALA A 125 21.54 21.36 -1.20
N GLY A 126 20.24 21.22 -0.95
CA GLY A 126 19.36 22.29 -0.50
C GLY A 126 19.38 22.57 1.00
N GLY A 127 20.14 21.83 1.80
CA GLY A 127 20.21 22.02 3.25
C GLY A 127 18.91 21.69 4.00
N TYR A 128 18.11 20.76 3.47
CA TYR A 128 16.86 20.33 4.09
C TYR A 128 17.12 19.63 5.42
N ARG A 129 16.20 19.79 6.36
CA ARG A 129 16.20 19.09 7.64
C ARG A 129 15.55 17.72 7.47
N PHE A 130 16.16 16.69 8.03
CA PHE A 130 15.69 15.30 7.85
C PHE A 130 14.91 14.81 9.08
N LEU A 131 14.27 13.66 8.94
CA LEU A 131 13.59 12.90 10.00
C LEU A 131 12.28 13.55 10.47
N SER A 132 11.76 13.07 11.60
CA SER A 132 10.40 13.33 12.08
C SER A 132 10.06 14.81 12.26
N TYR A 133 11.06 15.65 12.53
CA TYR A 133 10.91 17.10 12.70
C TYR A 133 11.56 17.93 11.58
N GLY A 134 11.98 17.25 10.52
CA GLY A 134 12.53 17.86 9.33
C GLY A 134 11.45 18.34 8.37
N ASP A 135 11.88 18.59 7.14
CA ASP A 135 11.02 19.02 6.06
C ASP A 135 10.26 17.84 5.46
N SER A 136 9.22 18.15 4.68
CA SER A 136 8.32 17.18 4.08
C SER A 136 8.49 17.12 2.56
N ASN A 137 8.28 15.94 2.01
CA ASN A 137 8.27 15.66 0.59
C ASN A 137 6.82 15.49 0.12
N PHE A 138 6.49 16.06 -1.02
CA PHE A 138 5.29 15.73 -1.79
C PHE A 138 5.71 14.89 -2.99
N LEU A 139 5.31 13.62 -3.01
CA LEU A 139 5.77 12.63 -3.97
C LEU A 139 4.60 12.07 -4.76
N GLN A 140 4.71 12.04 -6.09
CA GLN A 140 3.80 11.33 -6.96
C GLN A 140 4.26 9.89 -7.14
N CYS A 141 3.31 8.95 -7.10
CA CYS A 141 3.54 7.55 -7.42
C CYS A 141 4.02 7.42 -8.86
N HIS A 142 5.14 6.70 -9.05
CA HIS A 142 5.69 6.49 -10.37
C HIS A 142 4.72 5.68 -11.24
N PRO A 143 4.55 5.99 -12.54
CA PRO A 143 3.66 5.25 -13.43
C PRO A 143 3.93 3.73 -13.42
N GLU A 144 5.19 3.31 -13.41
CA GLU A 144 5.53 1.88 -13.35
C GLU A 144 5.29 1.25 -11.98
N ALA A 145 5.14 2.06 -10.92
CA ALA A 145 4.78 1.60 -9.59
C ALA A 145 3.27 1.58 -9.36
N LYS A 146 2.45 2.07 -10.30
CA LYS A 146 0.99 1.96 -10.23
C LYS A 146 0.53 0.59 -10.73
N LEU A 147 -0.49 0.03 -10.09
CA LEU A 147 -1.21 -1.12 -10.63
C LEU A 147 -1.81 -0.71 -11.99
N PRO A 148 -1.69 -1.53 -13.04
CA PRO A 148 -2.34 -1.24 -14.33
C PRO A 148 -3.86 -1.14 -14.13
N CYS A 149 -4.47 -0.12 -14.74
CA CYS A 149 -5.91 0.07 -14.76
C CYS A 149 -6.62 -0.92 -15.68
#